data_AF-A0AAE9XSV2-F1
#
_entry.id   AF-A0AAE9XSV2-F1
#
_cell.length_a   1.000
_cell.length_b   1.000
_cell.length_c   1.000
_cell.angle_alpha   90.00
_cell.angle_beta   90.00
_cell.angle_gamma   90.00
#
_symmetry.space_group_name_H-M   'P 1'
#
loop_
_entity.id
_entity.type
_entity.pdbx_description
1 polymer ?
#
loop_
_entity_poly.entity_id
_entity_poly.type
_entity_poly.pdbx_seq_one_letter_code
_entity_poly.pdbx_strand_id
1 'polypeptide(L)'
;MTFASPSLLALPFLLLASGTAMAEDSLMDAVRDSARILGAAQYCDAPEDMTDEYIARAEGGFARLAKDDFEKHMARIEFKNLSAAASAKAPSDGCDAFLSRFETMLKSPS
;
A
#
# COMPACT_ATOMS: atom_id res chain seq x y z
N MET A 1 -54.99 43.64 -10.15
CA MET A 1 -54.71 43.09 -11.51
C MET A 1 -53.20 43.03 -11.63
N THR A 2 -52.48 41.94 -11.83
CA THR A 2 -52.75 40.49 -12.00
C THR A 2 -51.40 39.77 -11.78
N PHE A 3 -51.47 38.49 -11.43
CA PHE A 3 -50.36 37.57 -11.11
C PHE A 3 -49.33 37.36 -12.23
N ALA A 4 -48.09 37.05 -11.88
CA ALA A 4 -47.38 35.85 -12.38
C ALA A 4 -46.03 35.63 -11.64
N SER A 5 -45.98 34.55 -10.85
CA SER A 5 -44.77 33.77 -10.59
C SER A 5 -44.90 32.50 -11.44
N PRO A 6 -43.82 32.00 -12.07
CA PRO A 6 -43.34 30.67 -11.70
C PRO A 6 -41.79 30.62 -11.77
N SER A 7 -41.08 30.15 -10.75
CA SER A 7 -40.77 28.73 -10.48
C SER A 7 -39.35 28.36 -10.90
N LEU A 8 -38.67 27.63 -9.99
CA LEU A 8 -37.90 26.39 -10.26
C LEU A 8 -36.71 26.52 -11.23
N LEU A 9 -35.46 26.17 -10.94
CA LEU A 9 -34.91 25.07 -10.15
C LEU A 9 -33.37 25.20 -10.16
N ALA A 10 -32.74 24.75 -9.07
CA ALA A 10 -31.56 23.88 -8.99
C ALA A 10 -30.44 24.04 -10.06
N LEU A 11 -29.17 24.22 -9.70
CA LEU A 11 -28.36 23.21 -9.00
C LEU A 11 -27.05 23.84 -8.49
N PRO A 12 -26.70 23.75 -7.20
CA PRO A 12 -25.30 23.84 -6.78
C PRO A 12 -24.68 22.44 -6.98
N PHE A 13 -24.41 22.05 -8.23
CA PHE A 13 -23.71 20.78 -8.51
C PHE A 13 -22.20 21.01 -8.41
N LEU A 14 -21.72 21.36 -7.21
CA LEU A 14 -20.29 21.49 -6.89
C LEU A 14 -19.92 20.76 -5.60
N LEU A 15 -20.62 19.66 -5.29
CA LEU A 15 -20.24 18.74 -4.22
C LEU A 15 -20.31 17.29 -4.70
N LEU A 16 -19.32 16.88 -5.49
CA LEU A 16 -19.06 15.46 -5.74
C LEU A 16 -17.56 15.20 -5.94
N ALA A 17 -16.73 15.79 -5.09
CA ALA A 17 -15.30 15.50 -5.03
C ALA A 17 -14.84 15.32 -3.57
N SER A 18 -15.41 14.34 -2.87
CA SER A 18 -14.92 13.98 -1.52
C SER A 18 -15.14 12.50 -1.19
N GLY A 19 -15.10 11.62 -2.19
CA GLY A 19 -15.38 10.18 -2.02
C GLY A 19 -14.18 9.24 -2.17
N THR A 20 -13.03 9.69 -2.68
CA THR A 20 -11.96 8.77 -3.12
C THR A 20 -10.65 8.83 -2.32
N ALA A 21 -10.43 9.87 -1.50
CA ALA A 21 -9.14 10.07 -0.83
C ALA A 21 -8.83 9.04 0.27
N MET A 22 -9.84 8.51 0.98
CA MET A 22 -9.58 7.68 2.16
C MET A 22 -9.13 6.24 1.86
N ALA A 23 -9.39 5.72 0.66
CA ALA A 23 -9.01 4.36 0.29
C ALA A 23 -7.59 4.29 -0.30
N GLU A 24 -7.16 5.35 -0.99
CA GLU A 24 -5.84 5.45 -1.63
C GLU A 24 -4.70 5.50 -0.60
N ASP A 25 -4.93 6.18 0.53
CA ASP A 25 -3.98 6.23 1.64
C ASP A 25 -3.67 4.83 2.21
N SER A 26 -4.66 3.94 2.30
CA SER A 26 -4.47 2.61 2.91
C SER A 26 -3.63 1.64 2.08
N LEU A 27 -3.73 1.70 0.74
CA LEU A 27 -2.93 0.85 -0.15
C LEU A 27 -1.47 1.32 -0.16
N MET A 28 -1.25 2.62 -0.31
CA MET A 28 0.11 3.13 -0.43
C MET A 28 0.89 3.07 0.89
N ASP A 29 0.22 3.17 2.04
CA ASP A 29 0.84 2.93 3.33
C ASP A 29 1.25 1.46 3.49
N ALA A 30 0.39 0.52 3.09
CA ALA A 30 0.74 -0.90 3.05
C ALA A 30 1.94 -1.17 2.13
N VAL A 31 2.00 -0.55 0.95
CA VAL A 31 3.13 -0.65 0.02
C VAL A 31 4.43 -0.17 0.66
N ARG A 32 4.41 1.01 1.30
CA ARG A 32 5.60 1.59 1.95
C ARG A 32 6.10 0.72 3.09
N ASP A 33 5.21 0.25 3.96
CA ASP A 33 5.58 -0.59 5.09
C ASP A 33 6.13 -1.94 4.62
N SER A 34 5.47 -2.58 3.66
CA SER A 34 5.97 -3.83 3.08
C SER A 34 7.32 -3.64 2.40
N ALA A 35 7.50 -2.55 1.64
CA ALA A 35 8.75 -2.26 0.95
C ALA A 35 9.91 -2.05 1.93
N ARG A 36 9.67 -1.35 3.04
CA ARG A 36 10.66 -1.16 4.10
C ARG A 36 11.10 -2.49 4.72
N ILE A 37 10.15 -3.39 4.98
CA ILE A 37 10.45 -4.71 5.56
C ILE A 37 11.23 -5.55 4.55
N LEU A 38 10.80 -5.62 3.29
CA LEU A 38 11.52 -6.37 2.25
C LEU A 38 12.92 -5.81 2.03
N GLY A 39 13.07 -4.48 1.96
CA GLY A 39 14.38 -3.85 1.79
C GLY A 39 15.32 -4.17 2.94
N ALA A 40 14.84 -4.15 4.20
CA ALA A 40 15.64 -4.57 5.35
C ALA A 40 16.02 -6.06 5.28
N ALA A 41 15.12 -6.94 4.81
CA ALA A 41 15.43 -8.35 4.59
C ALA A 41 16.50 -8.55 3.53
N GLN A 42 16.43 -7.81 2.42
CA GLN A 42 17.44 -7.82 1.36
C GLN A 42 18.79 -7.28 1.84
N TYR A 43 18.80 -6.19 2.62
CA TYR A 43 20.03 -5.68 3.23
C TYR A 43 20.71 -6.74 4.10
N CYS A 44 19.92 -7.49 4.86
CA CYS A 44 20.39 -8.51 5.78
C CYS A 44 20.61 -9.89 5.14
N ASP A 45 20.59 -9.99 3.81
CA ASP A 45 20.80 -11.24 3.07
C ASP A 45 19.86 -12.37 3.54
N ALA A 46 18.58 -12.02 3.76
CA ALA A 46 17.57 -13.00 4.11
C ALA A 46 17.46 -14.07 3.01
N PRO A 47 17.23 -15.35 3.37
CA PRO A 47 17.06 -16.43 2.40
C PRO A 47 16.03 -16.10 1.31
N GLU A 48 16.34 -16.48 0.06
CA GLU A 48 15.53 -16.15 -1.12
C GLU A 48 14.08 -16.64 -0.97
N ASP A 49 13.90 -17.87 -0.46
CA ASP A 49 12.59 -18.47 -0.20
C ASP A 49 11.74 -17.64 0.78
N MET A 50 12.35 -17.08 1.82
CA MET A 50 11.68 -16.19 2.77
C MET A 50 11.29 -14.86 2.12
N THR A 51 12.18 -14.30 1.29
CA THR A 51 11.88 -13.04 0.60
C THR A 51 10.78 -13.21 -0.44
N ASP A 52 10.77 -14.32 -1.17
CA ASP A 52 9.74 -14.66 -2.16
C ASP A 52 8.38 -14.89 -1.50
N GLU A 53 8.35 -15.62 -0.38
CA GLU A 53 7.12 -15.79 0.40
C GLU A 53 6.57 -14.43 0.85
N TYR A 54 7.44 -13.56 1.36
CA TYR A 54 7.04 -12.22 1.79
C TYR A 54 6.48 -11.38 0.63
N ILE A 55 7.15 -11.41 -0.54
CA ILE A 55 6.69 -10.71 -1.74
C ILE A 55 5.31 -11.20 -2.15
N ALA A 56 5.10 -12.52 -2.22
CA ALA A 56 3.81 -13.09 -2.59
C ALA A 56 2.69 -12.67 -1.62
N ARG A 57 2.98 -12.66 -0.32
CA ARG A 57 2.03 -12.23 0.72
C ARG A 57 1.71 -10.73 0.61
N ALA A 58 2.72 -9.89 0.40
CA ALA A 58 2.55 -8.45 0.23
C ALA A 58 1.72 -8.14 -1.02
N GLU A 59 2.04 -8.75 -2.18
CA GLU A 59 1.29 -8.57 -3.42
C GLU A 59 -0.16 -9.07 -3.31
N GLY A 60 -0.39 -10.16 -2.57
CA GLY A 60 -1.74 -10.62 -2.22
C GLY A 60 -2.49 -9.61 -1.35
N GLY A 61 -1.80 -8.96 -0.41
CA GLY A 61 -2.31 -7.83 0.36
C GLY A 61 -2.73 -6.65 -0.52
N PHE A 62 -1.86 -6.23 -1.43
CA PHE A 62 -2.14 -5.12 -2.36
C PHE A 62 -3.33 -5.42 -3.26
N ALA A 63 -3.44 -6.65 -3.76
CA ALA A 63 -4.57 -7.07 -4.59
C ALA A 63 -5.92 -7.02 -3.84
N ARG A 64 -5.93 -7.19 -2.52
CA ARG A 64 -7.14 -7.05 -1.68
C ARG A 64 -7.51 -5.59 -1.41
N LEU A 65 -6.53 -4.70 -1.36
CA LEU A 65 -6.71 -3.28 -1.04
C LEU A 65 -6.96 -2.40 -2.27
N ALA A 66 -6.43 -2.79 -3.43
CA ALA A 66 -6.58 -2.07 -4.68
C ALA A 66 -8.03 -2.08 -5.19
N LYS A 67 -8.49 -0.95 -5.72
CA LYS A 67 -9.84 -0.83 -6.30
C LYS A 67 -9.95 -1.43 -7.69
N ASP A 68 -8.86 -1.39 -8.44
CA ASP A 68 -8.78 -1.87 -9.81
C ASP A 68 -7.39 -2.43 -10.15
N ASP A 69 -7.27 -2.97 -11.36
CA ASP A 69 -6.03 -3.56 -11.83
C ASP A 69 -4.91 -2.53 -12.05
N PHE A 70 -5.26 -1.27 -12.29
CA PHE A 70 -4.30 -0.19 -12.46
C PHE A 70 -3.62 0.14 -11.12
N GLU A 71 -4.41 0.38 -10.06
CA GLU A 71 -3.90 0.59 -8.70
C GLU A 71 -3.05 -0.60 -8.24
N LYS A 72 -3.50 -1.84 -8.51
CA LYS A 72 -2.72 -3.05 -8.20
C LYS A 72 -1.36 -3.06 -8.90
N HIS A 73 -1.32 -2.68 -10.18
CA HIS A 73 -0.07 -2.66 -10.93
C HIS A 73 0.87 -1.55 -10.44
N MET A 74 0.33 -0.36 -10.16
CA MET A 74 1.09 0.75 -9.59
C MET A 74 1.66 0.40 -8.21
N ALA A 75 0.89 -0.27 -7.36
CA ALA A 75 1.35 -0.74 -6.06
C ALA A 75 2.54 -1.70 -6.17
N ARG A 76 2.52 -2.63 -7.15
CA ARG A 76 3.64 -3.56 -7.40
C ARG A 76 4.89 -2.85 -7.89
N ILE A 77 4.74 -1.87 -8.79
CA ILE A 77 5.87 -1.07 -9.28
C ILE A 77 6.50 -0.29 -8.11
N GLU A 78 5.66 0.40 -7.34
CA GLU A 78 6.15 1.22 -6.22
C GLU A 78 6.78 0.36 -5.12
N PHE A 79 6.20 -0.79 -4.81
CA PHE A 79 6.77 -1.75 -3.87
C PHE A 79 8.20 -2.17 -4.25
N LYS A 80 8.45 -2.45 -5.54
CA LYS A 80 9.79 -2.80 -6.05
C LYS A 80 10.77 -1.64 -5.98
N ASN A 81 10.33 -0.44 -6.32
CA ASN A 81 11.17 0.76 -6.28
C ASN A 81 11.57 1.09 -4.83
N LEU A 82 10.59 1.09 -3.92
CA LEU A 82 10.81 1.42 -2.53
C LEU A 82 11.63 0.34 -1.80
N SER A 83 11.45 -0.94 -2.12
CA SER A 83 12.24 -2.01 -1.50
C SER A 83 13.71 -1.92 -1.92
N ALA A 84 13.99 -1.66 -3.19
CA ALA A 84 15.34 -1.41 -3.69
C ALA A 84 15.99 -0.18 -3.04
N ALA A 85 15.22 0.88 -2.77
CA ALA A 85 15.73 2.04 -2.04
C ALA A 85 15.98 1.72 -0.55
N ALA A 86 15.08 0.97 0.08
CA ALA A 86 15.18 0.59 1.49
C ALA A 86 16.32 -0.41 1.75
N SER A 87 16.69 -1.25 0.78
CA SER A 87 17.80 -2.20 0.89
C SER A 87 19.18 -1.56 0.95
N ALA A 88 19.28 -0.23 0.83
CA ALA A 88 20.52 0.50 1.07
C ALA A 88 20.81 0.78 2.56
N LYS A 89 19.88 0.46 3.47
CA LYS A 89 19.99 0.83 4.90
C LYS A 89 19.73 -0.36 5.83
N ALA A 90 20.64 -0.54 6.79
CA ALA A 90 20.52 -1.53 7.85
C ALA A 90 19.31 -1.26 8.78
N PRO A 91 18.66 -2.32 9.31
CA PRO A 91 17.72 -2.18 10.43
C PRO A 91 18.45 -1.67 11.69
N SER A 92 17.78 -0.82 12.48
CA SER A 92 18.38 -0.12 13.62
C SER A 92 18.84 -1.03 14.76
N ASP A 93 18.25 -2.22 14.85
CA ASP A 93 18.51 -3.21 15.88
C ASP A 93 19.42 -4.36 15.41
N GLY A 94 19.95 -4.26 14.19
CA GLY A 94 20.86 -5.24 13.60
C GLY A 94 20.14 -6.37 12.85
N CYS A 95 20.91 -7.07 12.01
CA CYS A 95 20.34 -8.09 11.11
C CYS A 95 19.84 -9.33 11.83
N ASP A 96 20.55 -9.84 12.83
CA ASP A 96 20.13 -11.06 13.55
C ASP A 96 18.76 -10.87 14.22
N ALA A 97 18.57 -9.73 14.89
CA ALA A 97 17.32 -9.40 15.56
C ALA A 97 16.18 -9.19 14.55
N PHE A 98 16.48 -8.55 13.41
CA PHE A 98 15.52 -8.38 12.33
C PHE A 98 15.11 -9.73 11.72
N LEU A 99 16.06 -10.59 11.33
CA LEU A 99 15.80 -11.86 10.66
C LEU A 99 14.96 -12.79 11.53
N SER A 100 15.22 -12.84 12.85
CA SER A 100 14.40 -13.61 13.79
C SER A 100 12.93 -13.15 13.80
N ARG A 101 12.68 -11.84 13.75
CA ARG A 101 11.31 -11.31 13.65
C ARG A 101 10.71 -11.54 12.26
N PHE A 102 11.50 -11.42 11.21
CA PHE A 102 11.08 -11.65 9.83
C PHE A 102 10.57 -13.09 9.65
N GLU A 103 11.32 -14.07 10.16
CA GLU A 103 10.89 -15.48 10.18
C GLU A 103 9.58 -15.67 10.98
N THR A 104 9.45 -14.98 12.11
CA THR A 104 8.22 -15.04 12.94
C THR A 104 7.01 -14.45 12.21
N MET A 105 7.21 -13.36 11.45
CA MET A 105 6.15 -12.76 10.62
C MET A 105 5.67 -13.72 9.54
N LEU A 106 6.56 -14.45 8.88
CA LEU A 106 6.20 -15.43 7.85
C LEU A 106 5.44 -16.64 8.43
N LYS A 107 5.83 -17.12 9.62
CA LYS A 107 5.13 -18.22 10.29
C LYS A 107 3.75 -17.85 10.83
N SER A 108 3.45 -16.56 10.98
CA SER A 108 2.16 -16.09 11.47
C SER A 108 1.12 -16.09 10.34
N PRO A 109 -0.09 -16.68 10.53
CA PRO A 109 -1.13 -16.65 9.51
C PRO A 109 -1.65 -15.22 9.30
N SER A 110 -1.73 -14.81 8.04
CA SER A 110 -2.22 -13.50 7.58
C SER A 110 -3.68 -13.51 7.15
#